data_AF-K1UAL2-F1
#
_entry.id   AF-K1UAL2-F1
#
_cell.length_a   1.000
_cell.length_b   1.000
_cell.length_c   1.000
_cell.angle_alpha   90.00
_cell.angle_beta   90.00
_cell.angle_gamma   90.00
#
_symmetry.space_group_name_H-M   'P 1'
#
loop_
_entity.id
_entity.type
_entity.pdbx_description
1 polymer ?
#
loop_
_entity_poly.entity_id
_entity_poly.type
_entity_poly.pdbx_seq_one_letter_code
_entity_poly.pdbx_strand_id
1 'polypeptide(L)' 'MKNFIKSFRLTLVFCVFFSVCYILVLWIFAQFAGPNSGNAEVVELNGKVVGAANVGQSFTEDIYFWGRPSC' A
#
# COMPACT_ATOMS: atom_id res chain seq x y z
N MET A 1 -33.61 0.89 -25.72
CA MET A 1 -32.34 1.65 -25.71
C MET A 1 -32.23 2.68 -24.57
N LYS A 2 -33.25 3.53 -24.31
CA LYS A 2 -33.20 4.53 -23.21
C LYS A 2 -32.82 3.97 -21.83
N ASN A 3 -33.35 2.81 -21.45
CA ASN A 3 -33.04 2.18 -20.15
C ASN A 3 -31.60 1.65 -20.08
N PHE A 4 -31.08 1.13 -21.19
CA PHE A 4 -29.70 0.63 -21.26
C PHE A 4 -28.67 1.75 -21.00
N ILE A 5 -28.85 2.91 -21.63
CA ILE A 5 -28.00 4.09 -21.42
C ILE A 5 -28.08 4.60 -19.97
N LYS A 6 -29.26 4.54 -19.34
CA LYS A 6 -29.43 4.92 -17.93
C LYS A 6 -28.68 3.96 -17.00
N SER A 7 -28.83 2.66 -17.19
CA SER A 7 -28.13 1.64 -16.38
C SER A 7 -26.62 1.73 -16.57
N PHE A 8 -26.13 1.85 -17.81
CA PHE A 8 -24.70 1.97 -18.09
C PHE A 8 -24.07 3.21 -17.42
N ARG A 9 -24.75 4.36 -17.50
CA ARG A 9 -24.30 5.59 -16.82
C ARG A 9 -24.24 5.40 -15.31
N LEU A 10 -25.24 4.74 -14.72
CA LEU A 10 -25.29 4.48 -13.28
C LEU A 10 -24.14 3.57 -12.85
N THR A 11 -23.88 2.49 -13.61
CA THR A 11 -22.75 1.60 -13.37
C THR A 11 -21.42 2.36 -13.40
N LEU A 12 -21.20 3.22 -14.39
CA LEU A 12 -19.96 3.98 -14.51
C LEU A 12 -19.78 4.94 -13.32
N VAL A 13 -20.85 5.63 -12.90
CA VAL A 13 -20.83 6.51 -11.72
C VAL A 13 -20.47 5.72 -10.47
N PHE A 14 -21.12 4.58 -10.21
CA PHE A 14 -20.80 3.77 -9.04
C PHE A 14 -19.41 3.14 -9.10
N CYS A 15 -18.93 2.77 -10.29
CA CYS A 15 -17.59 2.23 -10.46
C CYS A 15 -16.53 3.27 -10.03
N VAL A 16 -16.69 4.51 -10.48
CA VAL A 16 -15.81 5.63 -10.06
C VAL A 16 -16.01 5.99 -8.59
N PHE A 17 -17.25 6.03 -8.13
CA PHE A 17 -17.56 6.35 -6.73
C PHE A 17 -16.93 5.34 -5.79
N PHE A 18 -17.14 4.04 -6.00
CA PHE A 18 -16.57 3.02 -5.15
C PHE A 18 -15.06 2.91 -5.29
N SER A 19 -14.48 3.07 -6.48
CA SER A 19 -13.02 3.03 -6.62
C SER A 19 -12.33 4.13 -5.82
N VAL A 20 -12.89 5.34 -5.81
CA VAL A 20 -12.33 6.46 -5.06
C VAL A 20 -12.70 6.39 -3.57
N CYS A 21 -13.99 6.28 -3.25
CA CYS A 21 -14.46 6.32 -1.86
C CYS A 21 -13.94 5.14 -1.04
N TYR A 22 -13.82 3.94 -1.62
CA TYR A 22 -13.27 2.79 -0.90
C TYR A 22 -11.82 3.02 -0.49
N ILE A 23 -10.97 3.48 -1.42
CA ILE A 23 -9.56 3.78 -1.13
C ILE A 23 -9.46 4.89 -0.08
N LEU A 24 -10.27 5.95 -0.18
CA LEU A 24 -10.25 7.04 0.79
C LEU A 24 -10.65 6.59 2.20
N VAL A 25 -11.68 5.76 2.32
CA VAL A 25 -12.11 5.24 3.62
C VAL A 25 -10.99 4.40 4.26
N LEU A 26 -10.37 3.51 3.48
CA LEU A 26 -9.25 2.70 3.98
C LEU A 26 -8.05 3.57 4.35
N TRP A 27 -7.71 4.57 3.54
CA TRP A 27 -6.58 5.46 3.78
C TRP A 27 -6.79 6.31 5.04
N ILE A 28 -7.97 6.91 5.21
CA ILE A 28 -8.32 7.66 6.43
C ILE A 28 -8.23 6.74 7.65
N PHE A 29 -8.79 5.54 7.57
CA PHE A 29 -8.70 4.60 8.69
C PHE A 29 -7.25 4.24 9.01
N ALA A 30 -6.42 3.97 8.00
CA ALA A 30 -5.00 3.68 8.19
C ALA A 30 -4.24 4.86 8.83
N GLN A 31 -4.57 6.10 8.46
CA GLN A 31 -3.95 7.30 9.00
C GLN A 31 -4.19 7.47 10.51
N PHE A 32 -5.42 7.18 10.97
CA PHE A 32 -5.85 7.47 12.35
C PHE A 32 -5.83 6.26 13.28
N ALA A 33 -6.11 5.06 12.78
CA ALA A 33 -6.20 3.84 13.57
C ALA A 33 -5.08 2.83 13.25
N GLY A 34 -4.38 3.00 12.13
CA GLY A 34 -3.31 2.11 11.71
C GLY A 34 -1.96 2.43 12.35
N PRO A 35 -1.07 1.44 12.50
CA PRO A 35 0.31 1.68 12.92
C PRO A 35 1.03 2.52 11.85
N ASN A 36 1.94 3.39 12.29
CA ASN A 36 2.73 4.29 11.43
C ASN A 36 1.89 5.06 10.39
N SER A 37 0.64 5.41 10.74
CA SER A 37 -0.32 6.06 9.84
C SER A 37 -0.53 5.33 8.51
N GLY A 38 -0.44 4.00 8.52
CA GLY A 38 -0.57 3.16 7.33
C GLY A 38 0.67 3.06 6.46
N ASN A 39 1.77 3.73 6.82
CA ASN A 39 3.04 3.60 6.12
C ASN A 39 3.80 2.36 6.57
N ALA A 40 4.66 1.85 5.70
CA ALA A 40 5.58 0.78 6.05
C ALA A 40 6.48 1.21 7.22
N GLU A 41 6.69 0.31 8.18
CA GLU A 41 7.62 0.56 9.28
C GLU A 41 9.05 0.64 8.74
N VAL A 42 9.68 1.79 8.90
CA VAL A 42 11.05 2.06 8.44
C VAL A 42 12.04 1.89 9.58
N VAL A 43 13.24 1.41 9.24
CA VAL A 43 14.37 1.32 10.16
C VAL A 43 15.31 2.47 9.86
N GLU A 44 15.67 3.24 10.90
CA GLU A 44 16.58 4.37 10.79
C GLU A 44 17.87 4.12 11.57
N LEU A 45 19.00 4.50 10.97
CA LEU A 45 20.31 4.52 11.61
C LEU A 45 20.91 5.91 11.44
N ASN A 46 21.22 6.58 12.55
CA ASN A 46 21.79 7.93 12.56
C ASN A 46 20.98 8.95 11.73
N GLY A 47 19.64 8.88 11.79
CA GLY A 47 18.74 9.76 11.05
C GLY A 47 18.64 9.47 9.54
N LYS A 48 19.22 8.36 9.07
CA LYS A 48 19.08 7.88 7.70
C LYS A 48 18.21 6.62 7.68
N VAL A 49 17.20 6.60 6.83
CA VAL A 49 16.42 5.38 6.54
C VAL A 49 17.33 4.35 5.88
N VAL A 50 17.46 3.18 6.51
CA VAL A 50 18.30 2.07 6.03
C VAL A 50 17.48 0.88 5.50
N GLY A 51 16.16 0.89 5.66
CA GLY A 51 15.28 -0.15 5.11
C GLY A 51 13.88 -0.11 5.69
N ALA A 52 13.04 -1.07 5.31
CA ALA A 52 11.76 -1.33 5.97
C ALA A 52 11.89 -2.59 6.85
N ALA A 53 11.29 -2.56 8.04
CA ALA A 53 11.45 -3.60 9.06
C ALA A 53 11.08 -5.00 8.55
N ASN A 54 10.12 -5.07 7.63
CA ASN A 54 9.59 -6.34 7.09
C ASN A 54 10.05 -6.62 5.64
N VAL A 55 11.05 -5.89 5.14
CA VAL A 55 11.61 -6.11 3.80
C VAL A 55 13.06 -6.56 3.93
N GLY A 56 13.34 -7.78 3.47
CA GLY A 56 14.69 -8.32 3.41
C GLY A 56 15.54 -7.60 2.37
N GLN A 57 16.83 -7.42 2.66
CA GLN A 57 17.82 -6.86 1.75
C GLN A 57 18.74 -7.94 1.22
N SER A 58 19.38 -7.68 0.09
CA SER A 58 20.43 -8.57 -0.42
C SER A 58 21.71 -8.34 0.36
N PHE A 59 22.06 -9.27 1.23
CA PHE A 59 23.32 -9.29 1.97
C PHE A 59 24.27 -10.28 1.29
N THR A 60 25.33 -9.78 0.67
CA THR A 60 26.31 -10.58 -0.09
C THR A 60 27.70 -10.62 0.52
N GLU A 61 27.96 -9.82 1.56
CA GLU A 61 29.24 -9.84 2.26
C GLU A 61 29.26 -10.96 3.30
N ASP A 62 30.42 -11.58 3.48
CA ASP A 62 30.62 -12.71 4.40
C ASP A 62 30.36 -12.37 5.87
N ILE A 63 30.36 -11.08 6.22
CA ILE A 63 30.12 -10.58 7.59
C ILE A 63 28.64 -10.55 7.97
N TYR A 64 27.72 -10.67 7.01
CA TYR A 64 26.29 -10.64 7.24
C TYR A 64 25.65 -12.02 7.17
N PHE A 65 24.46 -12.14 7.76
CA PHE A 65 23.62 -13.31 7.54
C PHE A 65 22.98 -13.24 6.16
N TRP A 66 22.99 -14.38 5.48
CA TRP A 66 22.46 -14.48 4.13
C TRP A 66 20.95 -14.69 4.19
N GLY A 67 20.23 -13.92 3.38
CA GLY A 67 18.80 -14.10 3.19
C GLY A 67 18.50 -15.37 2.39
N ARG A 68 17.21 -15.70 2.28
CA ARG A 68 16.77 -16.71 1.32
C ARG A 68 17.04 -16.20 -0.10
N PRO A 69 17.41 -17.08 -1.05
CA PRO A 69 17.52 -16.69 -2.45
C PRO A 69 16.23 -16.02 -2.93
N SER A 70 16.36 -14.80 -3.47
CA SER A 70 15.30 -14.17 -4.23
C SER A 70 15.40 -14.64 -5.67
N CYS A 71 14.27 -15.06 -6.25
CA CYS A 71 14.17 -15.31 -7.69
C CYS A 71 14.05 -14.01 -8.47
#